data_AF-A0A0J0XQ15-F1
#
_entry.id   AF-A0A0J0XQ15-F1
#
_cell.length_a   1.000
_cell.length_b   1.000
_cell.length_c   1.000
_cell.angle_alpha   90.00
_cell.angle_beta   90.00
_cell.angle_gamma   90.00
#
_symmetry.space_group_name_H-M   'P 1'
#
loop_
_entity.id
_entity.type
_entity.pdbx_description
1 polymer ?
#
loop_
_entity_poly.entity_id
_entity_poly.type
_entity_poly.pdbx_seq_one_letter_code
_entity_poly.pdbx_strand_id
1 'polypeptide(L)'
;MGGDGEGFGSALKSLQDSGLLSPNIIRTLNDKIVGLEERNEKLLRDCRNADRERHEAIKAKEKVEDARMVEHSRAAKEVVRLQEALDVSRDETTLARKQLKDGEIRTREAQAGANAALAAMQVSLDQALQARNVAQQEIARHESTSTAAHEAQAVAEALAAERLTQVSRLTNDLDRTYKELDRLKSARGRLSATANKFKVTTARDSLLGEKLAHSERQSLEFQKRIEKLERELEDQAIAHAFELAEREDAMEIAHSSALAEFVARLDSNKLIEGDKGRSSHGGS
;
A
#
# COMPACT_ATOMS: atom_id res chain seq x y z
N MET A 1 14.26 -27.86 40.77
CA MET A 1 14.16 -28.40 42.15
C MET A 1 12.97 -29.33 42.16
N GLY A 2 13.19 -30.64 42.09
CA GLY A 2 12.15 -31.64 42.30
C GLY A 2 12.48 -32.32 43.63
N GLY A 3 11.66 -32.08 44.64
CA GLY A 3 11.74 -32.86 45.87
C GLY A 3 11.21 -34.24 45.57
N ASP A 4 12.09 -35.22 45.68
CA ASP A 4 11.83 -36.66 45.72
C ASP A 4 10.61 -36.86 46.64
N GLY A 5 9.46 -37.26 46.06
CA GLY A 5 8.14 -37.33 46.73
C GLY A 5 8.04 -38.28 47.93
N GLU A 6 9.15 -38.68 48.52
CA GLU A 6 9.28 -39.61 49.63
C GLU A 6 8.87 -39.01 50.99
N GLY A 7 8.80 -37.67 51.10
CA GLY A 7 8.51 -36.99 52.36
C GLY A 7 7.09 -37.25 52.89
N PHE A 8 6.08 -37.31 52.02
CA PHE A 8 4.69 -37.45 52.44
C PHE A 8 4.29 -38.92 52.69
N GLY A 9 4.75 -39.84 51.83
CA GLY A 9 4.46 -41.28 51.97
C GLY A 9 5.08 -41.90 53.22
N SER A 10 6.29 -41.46 53.61
CA SER A 10 6.95 -41.90 54.85
C SER A 10 6.28 -41.32 56.11
N ALA A 11 5.77 -40.08 56.04
CA ALA A 11 5.00 -39.46 57.10
C ALA A 11 3.66 -40.18 57.36
N LEU A 12 2.94 -40.58 56.30
CA LEU A 12 1.70 -41.36 56.42
C LEU A 12 1.92 -42.74 57.04
N LYS A 13 3.00 -43.43 56.65
CA LYS A 13 3.34 -44.75 57.21
C LYS A 13 3.71 -44.66 58.69
N SER A 14 4.42 -43.60 59.10
CA SER A 14 4.78 -43.37 60.50
C SER A 14 3.56 -43.07 61.38
N LEU A 15 2.55 -42.37 60.83
CA LEU A 15 1.26 -42.14 61.48
C LEU A 15 0.36 -43.39 61.50
N GLN A 16 0.57 -44.32 60.57
CA GLN A 16 -0.07 -45.65 60.57
C GLN A 16 0.50 -46.54 61.68
N ASP A 17 1.83 -46.63 61.73
CA ASP A 17 2.56 -47.52 62.63
C ASP A 17 2.39 -47.10 64.11
N SER A 18 2.07 -45.83 64.35
CA SER A 18 1.73 -45.28 65.67
C SER A 18 0.26 -45.45 66.07
N GLY A 19 -0.60 -46.02 65.21
CA GLY A 19 -2.03 -46.24 65.50
C GLY A 19 -2.88 -44.96 65.52
N LEU A 20 -2.28 -43.79 65.27
CA LEU A 20 -2.94 -42.48 65.24
C LEU A 20 -3.91 -42.35 64.06
N LEU A 21 -3.63 -43.02 62.94
CA LEU A 21 -4.48 -43.05 61.76
C LEU A 21 -4.93 -44.48 61.42
N SER A 22 -6.23 -44.66 61.24
CA SER A 22 -6.76 -45.94 60.78
C SER A 22 -6.32 -46.23 59.33
N PRO A 23 -6.10 -47.51 58.96
CA PRO A 23 -5.69 -47.89 57.60
C PRO A 23 -6.62 -47.38 56.47
N ASN A 24 -7.92 -47.21 56.75
CA ASN A 24 -8.88 -46.66 55.78
C ASN A 24 -8.67 -45.17 55.49
N ILE A 25 -8.27 -44.39 56.50
CA ILE A 25 -8.00 -42.95 56.32
C ILE A 25 -6.74 -42.78 55.47
N ILE A 26 -5.72 -43.60 55.71
CA ILE A 26 -4.48 -43.59 54.92
C ILE A 26 -4.73 -43.97 53.47
N ARG A 27 -5.57 -45.01 53.22
CA ARG A 27 -5.98 -45.36 51.85
C ARG A 27 -6.68 -44.21 51.16
N THR A 28 -7.66 -43.58 51.82
CA THR A 28 -8.41 -42.45 51.26
C THR A 28 -7.51 -41.24 50.94
N LEU A 29 -6.51 -40.98 51.79
CA LEU A 29 -5.53 -39.91 51.55
C LEU A 29 -4.61 -40.26 50.38
N ASN A 30 -4.10 -41.49 50.30
CA ASN A 30 -3.30 -41.93 49.16
C ASN A 30 -4.06 -41.85 47.84
N ASP A 31 -5.33 -42.29 47.80
CA ASP A 31 -6.15 -42.22 46.57
C ASP A 31 -6.36 -40.75 46.12
N LYS A 32 -6.54 -39.82 47.06
CA LYS A 32 -6.64 -38.38 46.76
C LYS A 32 -5.33 -37.78 46.28
N ILE A 33 -4.21 -38.21 46.83
CA ILE A 33 -2.87 -37.72 46.45
C ILE A 33 -2.57 -38.17 45.02
N VAL A 34 -2.75 -39.45 44.70
CA VAL A 34 -2.57 -39.96 43.35
C VAL A 34 -3.49 -39.20 42.37
N GLY A 35 -4.77 -38.99 42.73
CA GLY A 35 -5.68 -38.20 41.89
C GLY A 35 -5.33 -36.70 41.77
N LEU A 36 -4.55 -36.13 42.69
CA LEU A 36 -4.03 -34.77 42.58
C LEU A 36 -2.76 -34.73 41.72
N GLU A 37 -1.88 -35.72 41.84
CA GLU A 37 -0.68 -35.88 41.02
C GLU A 37 -1.05 -36.08 39.54
N GLU A 38 -2.02 -36.95 39.23
CA GLU A 38 -2.50 -37.16 37.86
C GLU A 38 -3.11 -35.89 37.25
N ARG A 39 -3.86 -35.12 38.05
CA ARG A 39 -4.43 -33.83 37.61
C ARG A 39 -3.35 -32.77 37.42
N ASN A 40 -2.36 -32.71 38.30
CA ASN A 40 -1.22 -31.80 38.16
C ASN A 40 -0.41 -32.13 36.89
N GLU A 41 -0.13 -33.42 36.66
CA GLU A 41 0.57 -33.86 35.45
C GLU A 41 -0.24 -33.56 34.17
N LYS A 42 -1.57 -33.69 34.22
CA LYS A 42 -2.45 -33.26 33.14
C LYS A 42 -2.36 -31.74 32.91
N LEU A 43 -2.49 -30.93 33.97
CA LEU A 43 -2.40 -29.47 33.87
C LEU A 43 -1.04 -29.01 33.34
N LEU A 44 0.06 -29.63 33.78
CA LEU A 44 1.39 -29.34 33.25
C LEU A 44 1.52 -29.67 31.76
N ARG A 45 0.89 -30.76 31.30
CA ARG A 45 0.84 -31.09 29.87
C ARG A 45 0.01 -30.08 29.09
N ASP A 46 -1.16 -29.70 29.61
CA ASP A 46 -2.05 -28.73 28.97
C ASP A 46 -1.39 -27.34 28.88
N CYS A 47 -0.72 -26.87 29.94
CA CYS A 47 0.07 -25.62 29.91
C CYS A 47 1.17 -25.66 28.84
N ARG A 48 1.93 -26.75 28.74
CA ARG A 48 2.97 -26.91 27.71
C ARG A 48 2.40 -26.96 26.29
N ASN A 49 1.16 -27.41 26.13
CA ASN A 49 0.48 -27.40 24.82
C ASN A 49 0.03 -25.98 24.48
N ALA A 50 -0.60 -25.27 25.42
CA ALA A 50 -1.01 -23.88 25.25
C ALA A 50 0.18 -22.95 24.94
N ASP A 51 1.32 -23.14 25.61
CA ASP A 51 2.55 -22.38 25.33
C ASP A 51 3.08 -22.64 23.91
N ARG A 52 2.99 -23.89 23.43
CA ARG A 52 3.39 -24.25 22.06
C ARG A 52 2.47 -23.60 21.04
N GLU A 53 1.16 -23.70 21.23
CA GLU A 53 0.16 -23.07 20.35
C GLU A 53 0.34 -21.55 20.31
N ARG A 54 0.59 -20.92 21.47
CA ARG A 54 0.91 -19.50 21.56
C ARG A 54 2.17 -19.15 20.77
N HIS A 55 3.24 -19.93 20.91
CA HIS A 55 4.48 -19.69 20.15
C HIS A 55 4.29 -19.86 18.65
N GLU A 56 3.49 -20.83 18.20
CA GLU A 56 3.16 -20.99 16.79
C GLU A 56 2.33 -19.83 16.25
N ALA A 57 1.36 -19.33 17.01
CA ALA A 57 0.55 -18.17 16.66
C ALA A 57 1.40 -16.89 16.52
N ILE A 58 2.34 -16.67 17.45
CA ILE A 58 3.27 -15.52 17.38
C ILE A 58 4.11 -15.59 16.11
N LYS A 59 4.71 -16.75 15.81
CA LYS A 59 5.52 -16.92 14.58
C LYS A 59 4.69 -16.76 13.30
N ALA A 60 3.42 -17.19 13.32
CA ALA A 60 2.52 -16.99 12.19
C ALA A 60 2.24 -15.49 11.98
N LYS A 61 2.01 -14.73 13.06
CA LYS A 61 1.81 -13.27 13.01
C LYS A 61 3.03 -12.55 12.42
N GLU A 62 4.23 -12.85 12.91
CA GLU A 62 5.48 -12.24 12.42
C GLU A 62 5.66 -12.48 10.91
N LYS A 63 5.41 -13.70 10.43
CA LYS A 63 5.50 -14.00 8.99
C LYS A 63 4.50 -13.20 8.14
N VAL A 64 3.29 -12.99 8.65
CA VAL A 64 2.26 -12.20 7.96
C VAL A 64 2.65 -10.72 7.93
N GLU A 65 3.19 -10.18 9.02
CA GLU A 65 3.68 -8.81 9.09
C GLU A 65 4.87 -8.56 8.16
N ASP A 66 5.84 -9.49 8.12
CA ASP A 66 6.98 -9.42 7.20
C ASP A 66 6.53 -9.44 5.73
N ALA A 67 5.62 -10.35 5.38
CA ALA A 67 5.05 -10.41 4.03
C ALA A 67 4.36 -9.08 3.64
N ARG A 68 3.62 -8.49 4.58
CA ARG A 68 2.92 -7.22 4.39
C ARG A 68 3.89 -6.05 4.24
N MET A 69 4.99 -6.00 4.99
CA MET A 69 6.02 -4.97 4.86
C MET A 69 6.71 -5.02 3.49
N VAL A 70 6.95 -6.22 2.95
CA VAL A 70 7.49 -6.39 1.60
C VAL A 70 6.50 -5.91 0.54
N GLU A 71 5.21 -6.22 0.68
CA GLU A 71 4.17 -5.74 -0.25
C GLU A 71 4.03 -4.21 -0.23
N HIS A 72 4.02 -3.59 0.95
CA HIS A 72 4.02 -2.12 1.08
C HIS A 72 5.25 -1.49 0.42
N SER A 73 6.44 -2.09 0.60
CA SER A 73 7.66 -1.62 -0.06
C SER A 73 7.58 -1.74 -1.59
N ARG A 74 6.98 -2.81 -2.11
CA ARG A 74 6.75 -2.98 -3.55
C ARG A 74 5.77 -1.95 -4.09
N ALA A 75 4.64 -1.75 -3.40
CA ALA A 75 3.65 -0.75 -3.78
C ALA A 75 4.25 0.67 -3.79
N ALA A 76 5.05 1.03 -2.78
CA ALA A 76 5.73 2.32 -2.71
C ALA A 76 6.70 2.53 -3.90
N LYS A 77 7.51 1.52 -4.24
CA LYS A 77 8.40 1.58 -5.42
C LYS A 77 7.63 1.71 -6.72
N GLU A 78 6.48 1.05 -6.83
CA GLU A 78 5.61 1.16 -8.00
C GLU A 78 5.05 2.58 -8.11
N VAL A 79 4.51 3.15 -7.02
CA VAL A 79 4.03 4.55 -6.99
C VAL A 79 5.12 5.52 -7.46
N VAL A 80 6.37 5.37 -6.99
CA VAL A 80 7.49 6.21 -7.44
C VAL A 80 7.72 6.09 -8.95
N ARG A 81 7.76 4.86 -9.50
CA ARG A 81 7.91 4.65 -10.96
C ARG A 81 6.75 5.26 -11.76
N LEU A 82 5.54 5.18 -11.22
CA LEU A 82 4.36 5.73 -11.85
C LEU A 82 4.39 7.27 -11.87
N GLN A 83 4.86 7.87 -10.79
CA GLN A 83 5.07 9.32 -10.68
C GLN A 83 6.14 9.80 -11.66
N GLU A 84 7.27 9.12 -11.76
CA GLU A 84 8.33 9.44 -12.74
C GLU A 84 7.80 9.39 -14.18
N ALA A 85 7.03 8.36 -14.53
CA ALA A 85 6.42 8.24 -15.85
C ALA A 85 5.41 9.37 -16.14
N LEU A 86 4.68 9.82 -15.12
CA LEU A 86 3.75 10.94 -15.22
C LEU A 86 4.49 12.26 -15.48
N ASP A 87 5.59 12.49 -14.77
CA ASP A 87 6.37 13.73 -14.89
C ASP A 87 7.05 13.81 -16.26
N VAL A 88 7.62 12.72 -16.78
CA VAL A 88 8.12 12.66 -18.16
C VAL A 88 7.00 12.99 -19.16
N SER A 89 5.79 12.44 -18.96
CA SER A 89 4.66 12.74 -19.85
C SER A 89 4.21 14.21 -19.78
N ARG A 90 4.34 14.88 -18.63
CA ARG A 90 4.03 16.31 -18.48
C ARG A 90 5.06 17.17 -19.20
N ASP A 91 6.33 16.83 -19.11
CA ASP A 91 7.42 17.53 -19.79
C ASP A 91 7.28 17.41 -21.31
N GLU A 92 7.02 16.20 -21.82
CA GLU A 92 6.76 15.96 -23.24
C GLU A 92 5.56 16.78 -23.75
N THR A 93 4.47 16.86 -22.96
CA THR A 93 3.28 17.64 -23.31
C THR A 93 3.59 19.14 -23.37
N THR A 94 4.37 19.64 -22.40
CA THR A 94 4.76 21.04 -22.34
C THR A 94 5.64 21.42 -23.53
N LEU A 95 6.63 20.57 -23.84
CA LEU A 95 7.50 20.74 -25.01
C LEU A 95 6.69 20.75 -26.31
N ALA A 96 5.76 19.80 -26.48
CA ALA A 96 4.94 19.72 -27.67
C ALA A 96 4.01 20.93 -27.84
N ARG A 97 3.45 21.47 -26.75
CA ARG A 97 2.67 22.72 -26.78
C ARG A 97 3.51 23.91 -27.21
N LYS A 98 4.74 24.02 -26.69
CA LYS A 98 5.69 25.07 -27.07
C LYS A 98 6.01 24.99 -28.57
N GLN A 99 6.38 23.79 -29.07
CA GLN A 99 6.66 23.57 -30.49
C GLN A 99 5.48 23.93 -31.39
N LEU A 100 4.25 23.62 -30.96
CA LEU A 100 3.03 23.94 -31.69
C LEU A 100 2.82 25.46 -31.77
N LYS A 101 2.94 26.17 -30.64
CA LYS A 101 2.84 27.64 -30.60
C LYS A 101 3.91 28.32 -31.46
N ASP A 102 5.16 27.84 -31.36
CA ASP A 102 6.29 28.39 -32.14
C ASP A 102 6.12 28.12 -33.64
N GLY A 103 5.55 26.97 -34.02
CA GLY A 103 5.20 26.67 -35.41
C GLY A 103 4.02 27.51 -35.92
N GLU A 104 2.99 27.74 -35.11
CA GLU A 104 1.87 28.63 -35.46
C GLU A 104 2.35 30.06 -35.74
N ILE A 105 3.26 30.59 -34.91
CA ILE A 105 3.85 31.92 -35.11
C ILE A 105 4.60 31.98 -36.44
N ARG A 106 5.51 31.03 -36.70
CA ARG A 106 6.27 30.98 -37.97
C ARG A 106 5.36 30.84 -39.19
N THR A 107 4.26 30.10 -39.06
CA THR A 107 3.28 29.95 -40.15
C THR A 107 2.55 31.27 -40.42
N ARG A 108 2.17 32.01 -39.37
CA ARG A 108 1.56 33.36 -39.52
C ARG A 108 2.52 34.36 -40.14
N GLU A 109 3.79 34.36 -39.72
CA GLU A 109 4.83 35.22 -40.29
C GLU A 109 5.08 34.91 -41.76
N ALA A 110 5.17 33.63 -42.12
CA ALA A 110 5.33 33.22 -43.50
C ALA A 110 4.11 33.58 -44.36
N GLN A 111 2.89 33.44 -43.83
CA GLN A 111 1.65 33.87 -44.50
C GLN A 111 1.64 35.39 -44.73
N ALA A 112 2.02 36.17 -43.71
CA ALA A 112 2.09 37.62 -43.83
C ALA A 112 3.14 38.05 -44.87
N GLY A 113 4.31 37.40 -44.87
CA GLY A 113 5.36 37.60 -45.87
C GLY A 113 4.91 37.25 -47.29
N ALA A 114 4.21 36.13 -47.46
CA ALA A 114 3.65 35.71 -48.75
C ALA A 114 2.60 36.71 -49.27
N ASN A 115 1.72 37.22 -48.41
CA ASN A 115 0.72 38.23 -48.79
C ASN A 115 1.39 39.56 -49.18
N ALA A 116 2.43 39.98 -48.46
CA ALA A 116 3.18 41.20 -48.79
C ALA A 116 3.90 41.07 -50.14
N ALA A 117 4.52 39.92 -50.40
CA ALA A 117 5.15 39.63 -51.68
C ALA A 117 4.13 39.60 -52.83
N LEU A 118 2.96 39.00 -52.62
CA LEU A 118 1.88 38.96 -53.61
C LEU A 118 1.34 40.36 -53.93
N ALA A 119 1.16 41.22 -52.93
CA ALA A 119 0.77 42.61 -53.13
C ALA A 119 1.83 43.41 -53.93
N ALA A 120 3.12 43.25 -53.59
CA ALA A 120 4.21 43.86 -54.35
C ALA A 120 4.26 43.35 -55.80
N MET A 121 3.96 42.07 -56.01
CA MET A 121 3.88 41.50 -57.35
C MET A 121 2.78 42.12 -58.19
N GLN A 122 1.61 42.35 -57.59
CA GLN A 122 0.47 42.93 -58.27
C GLN A 122 0.74 44.37 -58.71
N VAL A 123 1.32 45.18 -57.82
CA VAL A 123 1.72 46.57 -58.14
C VAL A 123 2.69 46.61 -59.33
N SER A 124 3.70 45.75 -59.34
CA SER A 124 4.68 45.79 -60.43
C SER A 124 4.19 45.09 -61.71
N LEU A 125 3.25 44.15 -61.63
CA LEU A 125 2.53 43.66 -62.81
C LEU A 125 1.71 44.79 -63.45
N ASP A 126 1.00 45.59 -62.64
CA ASP A 126 0.23 46.74 -63.13
C ASP A 126 1.15 47.77 -63.80
N GLN A 127 2.32 48.05 -63.21
CA GLN A 127 3.34 48.92 -63.83
C GLN A 127 3.87 48.36 -65.15
N ALA A 128 4.13 47.04 -65.22
CA ALA A 128 4.59 46.38 -66.46
C ALA A 128 3.54 46.46 -67.57
N LEU A 129 2.27 46.20 -67.23
CA LEU A 129 1.15 46.32 -68.17
C LEU A 129 0.98 47.76 -68.66
N GLN A 130 1.10 48.74 -67.76
CA GLN A 130 1.04 50.15 -68.13
C GLN A 130 2.20 50.54 -69.06
N ALA A 131 3.43 50.14 -68.75
CA ALA A 131 4.61 50.39 -69.59
C ALA A 131 4.46 49.73 -70.97
N ARG A 132 3.98 48.49 -71.02
CA ARG A 132 3.70 47.78 -72.28
C ARG A 132 2.62 48.49 -73.09
N ASN A 133 1.54 48.96 -72.47
CA ASN A 133 0.48 49.67 -73.17
C ASN A 133 0.98 50.99 -73.79
N VAL A 134 1.81 51.74 -73.05
CA VAL A 134 2.47 52.96 -73.56
C VAL A 134 3.36 52.63 -74.76
N ALA A 135 4.17 51.58 -74.65
CA ALA A 135 5.05 51.14 -75.73
C ALA A 135 4.29 50.71 -76.98
N GLN A 136 3.21 49.95 -76.82
CA GLN A 136 2.35 49.53 -77.93
C GLN A 136 1.67 50.72 -78.62
N GLN A 137 1.24 51.74 -77.84
CA GLN A 137 0.72 52.97 -78.40
C GLN A 137 1.80 53.73 -79.20
N GLU A 138 3.04 53.79 -78.70
CA GLU A 138 4.15 54.41 -79.43
C GLU A 138 4.54 53.64 -80.69
N ILE A 139 4.56 52.32 -80.65
CA ILE A 139 4.79 51.48 -81.85
C ILE A 139 3.69 51.72 -82.89
N ALA A 140 2.42 51.75 -82.47
CA ALA A 140 1.29 52.01 -83.36
C ALA A 140 1.33 53.42 -83.98
N ARG A 141 1.94 54.40 -83.30
CA ARG A 141 2.15 55.76 -83.82
C ARG A 141 3.31 55.86 -84.81
N HIS A 142 4.32 55.00 -84.72
CA HIS A 142 5.62 55.18 -85.39
C HIS A 142 6.00 54.11 -86.42
N GLU A 143 5.06 53.25 -86.88
CA GLU A 143 5.24 52.24 -87.94
C GLU A 143 6.69 51.72 -88.11
N SER A 144 7.12 50.96 -87.09
CA SER A 144 8.15 49.90 -87.13
C SER A 144 9.67 50.20 -87.14
N THR A 145 10.20 51.38 -86.82
CA THR A 145 11.68 51.54 -86.67
C THR A 145 12.15 52.43 -85.51
N SER A 146 11.41 52.44 -84.40
CA SER A 146 11.78 53.26 -83.24
C SER A 146 12.64 52.48 -82.24
N THR A 147 13.81 53.02 -81.86
CA THR A 147 14.62 52.58 -80.72
C THR A 147 13.81 52.49 -79.43
N ALA A 148 12.78 53.34 -79.27
CA ALA A 148 11.88 53.29 -78.11
C ALA A 148 11.06 51.99 -78.05
N ALA A 149 10.77 51.36 -79.19
CA ALA A 149 10.08 50.07 -79.23
C ALA A 149 10.96 48.93 -78.68
N HIS A 150 12.25 48.95 -79.03
CA HIS A 150 13.21 47.98 -78.53
C HIS A 150 13.55 48.21 -77.04
N GLU A 151 13.68 49.47 -76.61
CA GLU A 151 13.86 49.82 -75.19
C GLU A 151 12.67 49.36 -74.35
N ALA A 152 11.45 49.56 -74.84
CA ALA A 152 10.26 49.09 -74.14
C ALA A 152 10.14 47.56 -74.08
N GLN A 153 10.55 46.85 -75.13
CA GLN A 153 10.57 45.39 -75.11
C GLN A 153 11.65 44.84 -74.16
N ALA A 154 12.82 45.46 -74.11
CA ALA A 154 13.86 45.12 -73.14
C ALA A 154 13.39 45.35 -71.69
N VAL A 155 12.65 46.45 -71.45
CA VAL A 155 12.03 46.71 -70.14
C VAL A 155 10.98 45.66 -69.80
N ALA A 156 10.15 45.24 -70.77
CA ALA A 156 9.16 44.19 -70.56
C ALA A 156 9.78 42.81 -70.27
N GLU A 157 10.87 42.45 -70.95
CA GLU A 157 11.61 41.20 -70.72
C GLU A 157 12.34 41.21 -69.36
N ALA A 158 12.93 42.33 -68.98
CA ALA A 158 13.53 42.50 -67.65
C ALA A 158 12.49 42.37 -66.52
N LEU A 159 11.31 42.99 -66.69
CA LEU A 159 10.18 42.84 -65.78
C LEU A 159 9.68 41.40 -65.74
N ALA A 160 9.57 40.70 -66.88
CA ALA A 160 9.17 39.29 -66.92
C ALA A 160 10.16 38.38 -66.18
N ALA A 161 11.47 38.60 -66.33
CA ALA A 161 12.51 37.87 -65.62
C ALA A 161 12.46 38.11 -64.09
N GLU A 162 12.21 39.35 -63.68
CA GLU A 162 12.01 39.69 -62.26
C GLU A 162 10.77 38.98 -61.69
N ARG A 163 9.66 38.96 -62.44
CA ARG A 163 8.41 38.26 -62.05
C ARG A 163 8.66 36.76 -61.89
N LEU A 164 9.37 36.12 -62.83
CA LEU A 164 9.76 34.71 -62.75
C LEU A 164 10.58 34.41 -61.49
N THR A 165 11.52 35.31 -61.15
CA THR A 165 12.35 35.20 -59.94
C THR A 165 11.49 35.33 -58.68
N GLN A 166 10.56 36.28 -58.64
CA GLN A 166 9.67 36.46 -57.50
C GLN A 166 8.67 35.29 -57.35
N VAL A 167 8.12 34.75 -58.44
CA VAL A 167 7.23 33.57 -58.43
C VAL A 167 7.96 32.34 -57.91
N SER A 168 9.21 32.14 -58.32
CA SER A 168 10.07 31.08 -57.79
C SER A 168 10.28 31.21 -56.28
N ARG A 169 10.51 32.44 -55.76
CA ARG A 169 10.59 32.68 -54.31
C ARG A 169 9.28 32.36 -53.58
N LEU A 170 8.14 32.84 -54.08
CA LEU A 170 6.82 32.53 -53.49
C LEU A 170 6.53 31.02 -53.47
N THR A 171 6.89 30.30 -54.54
CA THR A 171 6.68 28.85 -54.63
C THR A 171 7.51 28.11 -53.58
N ASN A 172 8.75 28.55 -53.33
CA ASN A 172 9.60 28.00 -52.28
C ASN A 172 9.07 28.30 -50.87
N ASP A 173 8.52 29.50 -50.65
CA ASP A 173 7.92 29.86 -49.36
C ASP A 173 6.60 29.12 -49.09
N LEU A 174 5.81 28.85 -50.14
CA LEU A 174 4.65 27.95 -50.09
C LEU A 174 5.06 26.51 -49.72
N ASP A 175 6.10 25.97 -50.36
CA ASP A 175 6.62 24.64 -50.02
C ASP A 175 7.11 24.57 -48.55
N ARG A 176 7.79 25.61 -48.07
CA ARG A 176 8.22 25.72 -46.66
C ARG A 176 7.03 25.77 -45.70
N THR A 177 5.99 26.53 -46.02
CA THR A 177 4.77 26.60 -45.19
C THR A 177 4.03 25.27 -45.14
N TYR A 178 3.88 24.57 -46.27
CA TYR A 178 3.30 23.22 -46.28
C TYR A 178 4.08 22.23 -45.42
N LYS A 179 5.42 22.22 -45.51
CA LYS A 179 6.27 21.38 -44.66
C LYS A 179 6.13 21.69 -43.18
N GLU A 180 5.99 22.96 -42.81
CA GLU A 180 5.76 23.35 -41.42
C GLU A 180 4.36 22.95 -40.93
N LEU A 181 3.36 23.01 -41.81
CA LEU A 181 1.99 22.57 -41.52
C LEU A 181 1.92 21.06 -41.27
N ASP A 182 2.67 20.26 -42.01
CA ASP A 182 2.79 18.82 -41.77
C ASP A 182 3.56 18.51 -40.46
N ARG A 183 4.60 19.29 -40.13
CA ARG A 183 5.26 19.19 -38.82
C ARG A 183 4.31 19.51 -37.67
N LEU A 184 3.48 20.53 -37.81
CA LEU A 184 2.44 20.91 -36.84
C LEU A 184 1.38 19.81 -36.68
N LYS A 185 0.91 19.20 -37.78
CA LYS A 185 0.01 18.04 -37.72
C LYS A 185 0.65 16.87 -36.96
N SER A 186 1.92 16.57 -37.22
CA SER A 186 2.67 15.53 -36.50
C SER A 186 2.78 15.85 -35.00
N ALA A 187 3.12 17.09 -34.64
CA ALA A 187 3.19 17.54 -33.25
C ALA A 187 1.82 17.43 -32.54
N ARG A 188 0.73 17.81 -33.23
CA ARG A 188 -0.65 17.65 -32.74
C ARG A 188 -1.02 16.18 -32.53
N GLY A 189 -0.62 15.29 -33.43
CA GLY A 189 -0.80 13.84 -33.28
C GLY A 189 -0.07 13.28 -32.06
N ARG A 190 1.18 13.69 -31.84
CA ARG A 190 1.95 13.37 -30.61
C ARG A 190 1.24 13.88 -29.35
N LEU A 191 0.80 15.14 -29.34
CA LEU A 191 0.03 15.75 -28.25
C LEU A 191 -1.24 14.96 -27.90
N SER A 192 -1.97 14.49 -28.92
CA SER A 192 -3.17 13.68 -28.73
C SER A 192 -2.85 12.30 -28.16
N ALA A 193 -1.76 11.66 -28.61
CA ALA A 193 -1.31 10.38 -28.08
C ALA A 193 -0.86 10.50 -26.62
N THR A 194 -0.11 11.55 -26.27
CA THR A 194 0.32 11.83 -24.89
C THR A 194 -0.88 12.17 -24.00
N ALA A 195 -1.86 12.93 -24.49
CA ALA A 195 -3.10 13.21 -23.75
C ALA A 195 -3.92 11.93 -23.46
N ASN A 196 -3.96 10.99 -24.40
CA ASN A 196 -4.60 9.69 -24.16
C ASN A 196 -3.82 8.84 -23.15
N LYS A 197 -2.49 8.82 -23.21
CA LYS A 197 -1.66 8.18 -22.17
C LYS A 197 -1.92 8.80 -20.79
N PHE A 198 -2.01 10.13 -20.70
CA PHE A 198 -2.32 10.85 -19.47
C PHE A 198 -3.68 10.47 -18.87
N LYS A 199 -4.72 10.31 -19.71
CA LYS A 199 -6.05 9.83 -19.27
C LYS A 199 -5.99 8.41 -18.72
N VAL A 200 -5.20 7.53 -19.36
CA VAL A 200 -5.00 6.15 -18.90
C VAL A 200 -4.24 6.12 -17.57
N THR A 201 -3.22 6.95 -17.38
CA THR A 201 -2.50 7.03 -16.10
C THR A 201 -3.36 7.64 -14.99
N THR A 202 -4.12 8.70 -15.24
CA THR A 202 -5.03 9.26 -14.21
C THR A 202 -6.14 8.28 -13.80
N ALA A 203 -6.69 7.53 -14.74
CA ALA A 203 -7.63 6.46 -14.42
C ALA A 203 -6.98 5.35 -13.57
N ARG A 204 -5.72 5.00 -13.88
CA ARG A 204 -4.94 4.04 -13.08
C ARG A 204 -4.62 4.56 -11.69
N ASP A 205 -4.25 5.82 -11.54
CA ASP A 205 -3.91 6.43 -10.24
C ASP A 205 -5.16 6.54 -9.35
N SER A 206 -6.32 6.86 -9.94
CA SER A 206 -7.61 6.78 -9.24
C SER A 206 -7.91 5.35 -8.75
N LEU A 207 -7.69 4.35 -9.60
CA LEU A 207 -7.91 2.94 -9.25
C LEU A 207 -6.93 2.43 -8.18
N LEU A 208 -5.68 2.89 -8.21
CA LEU A 208 -4.69 2.60 -7.18
C LEU A 208 -5.03 3.28 -5.86
N GLY A 209 -5.46 4.55 -5.90
CA GLY A 209 -5.94 5.28 -4.72
C GLY A 209 -7.14 4.59 -4.06
N GLU A 210 -8.10 4.13 -4.85
CA GLU A 210 -9.25 3.36 -4.35
C GLU A 210 -8.83 2.04 -3.71
N LYS A 211 -7.91 1.29 -4.34
CA LYS A 211 -7.38 0.02 -3.79
C LYS A 211 -6.58 0.24 -2.51
N LEU A 212 -5.78 1.30 -2.44
CA LEU A 212 -5.01 1.65 -1.24
C LEU A 212 -5.96 2.00 -0.09
N ALA A 213 -6.94 2.88 -0.34
CA ALA A 213 -7.95 3.26 0.65
C ALA A 213 -8.84 2.08 1.09
N HIS A 214 -9.04 1.08 0.23
CA HIS A 214 -9.71 -0.16 0.59
C HIS A 214 -8.84 -1.04 1.51
N SER A 215 -7.55 -1.19 1.17
CA SER A 215 -6.57 -1.94 1.97
C SER A 215 -6.37 -1.33 3.36
N GLU A 216 -6.30 0.00 3.47
CA GLU A 216 -6.23 0.72 4.75
C GLU A 216 -7.47 0.48 5.60
N ARG A 217 -8.67 0.50 5.00
CA ARG A 217 -9.92 0.18 5.70
C ARG A 217 -9.95 -1.25 6.23
N GLN A 218 -9.57 -2.22 5.41
CA GLN A 218 -9.47 -3.62 5.85
C GLN A 218 -8.44 -3.79 6.97
N SER A 219 -7.30 -3.11 6.86
CA SER A 219 -6.25 -3.13 7.88
C SER A 219 -6.76 -2.61 9.23
N LEU A 220 -7.51 -1.50 9.22
CA LEU A 220 -8.14 -0.94 10.41
C LEU A 220 -9.19 -1.88 11.01
N GLU A 221 -9.97 -2.55 10.16
CA GLU A 221 -10.98 -3.53 10.58
C GLU A 221 -10.32 -4.75 11.26
N PHE A 222 -9.24 -5.27 10.69
CA PHE A 222 -8.47 -6.35 11.30
C PHE A 222 -7.83 -5.93 12.62
N GLN A 223 -7.28 -4.72 12.72
CA GLN A 223 -6.72 -4.21 13.97
C GLN A 223 -7.77 -4.16 15.07
N LYS A 224 -8.97 -3.61 14.79
CA LYS A 224 -10.09 -3.61 15.75
C LYS A 224 -10.50 -5.02 16.17
N ARG A 225 -10.45 -5.99 15.25
CA ARG A 225 -10.78 -7.39 15.55
C ARG A 225 -9.72 -8.06 16.42
N ILE A 226 -8.45 -7.77 16.19
CA ILE A 226 -7.34 -8.22 17.03
C ILE A 226 -7.48 -7.64 18.44
N GLU A 227 -7.67 -6.32 18.57
CA GLU A 227 -7.88 -5.67 19.87
C GLU A 227 -9.08 -6.25 20.63
N LYS A 228 -10.15 -6.63 19.92
CA LYS A 228 -11.29 -7.31 20.53
C LYS A 228 -10.92 -8.69 21.06
N LEU A 229 -10.22 -9.50 20.26
CA LEU A 229 -9.79 -10.85 20.65
C LEU A 229 -8.79 -10.81 21.82
N GLU A 230 -7.90 -9.82 21.85
CA GLU A 230 -6.96 -9.62 22.96
C GLU A 230 -7.70 -9.35 24.27
N ARG A 231 -8.73 -8.49 24.26
CA ARG A 231 -9.59 -8.26 25.44
C ARG A 231 -10.37 -9.50 25.84
N GLU A 232 -10.94 -10.23 24.87
CA GLU A 232 -11.67 -11.48 25.16
C GLU A 232 -10.75 -12.54 25.81
N LEU A 233 -9.49 -12.62 25.40
CA LEU A 233 -8.49 -13.50 26.00
C LEU A 233 -8.06 -13.03 27.40
N GLU A 234 -7.89 -11.72 27.60
CA GLU A 234 -7.62 -11.16 28.93
C GLU A 234 -8.77 -11.45 29.90
N ASP A 235 -10.01 -11.23 29.48
CA ASP A 235 -11.20 -11.52 30.28
C ASP A 235 -11.29 -13.02 30.64
N GLN A 236 -10.99 -13.91 29.68
CA GLN A 236 -10.93 -15.36 29.94
C GLN A 236 -9.81 -15.74 30.91
N ALA A 237 -8.63 -15.15 30.79
CA ALA A 237 -7.51 -15.40 31.70
C ALA A 237 -7.84 -14.94 33.13
N ILE A 238 -8.48 -13.78 33.28
CA ILE A 238 -8.95 -13.27 34.57
C ILE A 238 -10.01 -14.20 35.16
N ALA A 239 -11.03 -14.58 34.38
CA ALA A 239 -12.08 -15.49 34.82
C ALA A 239 -11.52 -16.83 35.29
N HIS A 240 -10.57 -17.40 34.54
CA HIS A 240 -9.90 -18.64 34.92
C HIS A 240 -9.04 -18.49 36.18
N ALA A 241 -8.38 -17.34 36.37
CA ALA A 241 -7.62 -17.06 37.59
C ALA A 241 -8.53 -16.96 38.83
N PHE A 242 -9.71 -16.34 38.70
CA PHE A 242 -10.72 -16.33 39.77
C PHE A 242 -11.23 -17.74 40.08
N GLU A 243 -11.54 -18.55 39.06
CA GLU A 243 -11.98 -19.93 39.27
C GLU A 243 -10.92 -20.78 39.97
N LEU A 244 -9.63 -20.56 39.65
CA LEU A 244 -8.51 -21.19 40.34
C LEU A 244 -8.43 -20.77 41.81
N ALA A 245 -8.52 -19.47 42.10
CA ALA A 245 -8.50 -18.94 43.45
C ALA A 245 -9.66 -19.50 44.30
N GLU A 246 -10.88 -19.53 43.75
CA GLU A 246 -12.04 -20.11 44.44
C GLU A 246 -11.84 -21.61 44.74
N ARG A 247 -11.21 -22.36 43.83
CA ARG A 247 -10.88 -23.77 44.05
C ARG A 247 -9.79 -23.96 45.09
N GLU A 248 -8.78 -23.09 45.13
CA GLU A 248 -7.74 -23.08 46.16
C GLU A 248 -8.33 -22.80 47.54
N ASP A 249 -9.16 -21.76 47.68
CA ASP A 249 -9.87 -21.43 48.92
C ASP A 249 -10.75 -22.59 49.40
N ALA A 250 -11.53 -23.20 48.49
CA ALA A 250 -12.36 -24.36 48.83
C ALA A 250 -11.51 -25.55 49.30
N MET A 251 -10.34 -25.76 48.69
CA MET A 251 -9.42 -26.81 49.10
C MET A 251 -8.80 -26.51 50.48
N GLU A 252 -8.42 -25.26 50.76
CA GLU A 252 -7.88 -24.82 52.04
C GLU A 252 -8.91 -24.96 53.18
N ILE A 253 -10.17 -24.58 52.93
CA ILE A 253 -11.27 -24.78 53.89
C ILE A 253 -11.51 -26.26 54.15
N ALA A 254 -11.52 -27.10 53.10
CA ALA A 254 -11.69 -28.54 53.24
C ALA A 254 -10.54 -29.19 54.00
N HIS A 255 -9.29 -28.77 53.74
CA HIS A 255 -8.11 -29.24 54.47
C HIS A 255 -8.13 -28.80 55.94
N SER A 256 -8.44 -27.53 56.20
CA SER A 256 -8.53 -26.99 57.56
C SER A 256 -9.65 -27.66 58.36
N SER A 257 -10.78 -27.95 57.73
CA SER A 257 -11.90 -28.68 58.34
C SER A 257 -11.52 -30.14 58.63
N ALA A 258 -10.85 -30.81 57.70
CA ALA A 258 -10.37 -32.19 57.90
C ALA A 258 -9.32 -32.27 59.02
N LEU A 259 -8.44 -31.27 59.12
CA LEU A 259 -7.46 -31.17 60.20
C LEU A 259 -8.15 -30.92 61.55
N ALA A 260 -9.14 -30.03 61.60
CA ALA A 260 -9.92 -29.76 62.81
C ALA A 260 -10.66 -31.01 63.30
N GLU A 261 -11.32 -31.77 62.41
CA GLU A 261 -11.94 -33.05 62.74
C GLU A 261 -10.92 -34.10 63.22
N PHE A 262 -9.74 -34.15 62.60
CA PHE A 262 -8.68 -35.06 63.01
C PHE A 262 -8.15 -34.74 64.42
N VAL A 263 -7.93 -33.45 64.72
CA VAL A 263 -7.53 -32.98 66.05
C VAL A 263 -8.63 -33.29 67.08
N ALA A 264 -9.90 -33.04 66.75
CA ALA A 264 -11.01 -33.37 67.63
C ALA A 264 -11.11 -34.88 67.91
N ARG A 265 -10.87 -35.72 66.90
CA ARG A 265 -10.78 -37.17 67.07
C ARG A 265 -9.60 -37.59 67.95
N LEU A 266 -8.44 -36.96 67.81
CA LEU A 266 -7.29 -37.23 68.66
C LEU A 266 -7.53 -36.85 70.11
N ASP A 267 -8.18 -35.71 70.37
CA ASP A 267 -8.56 -35.30 71.73
C ASP A 267 -9.58 -36.28 72.33
N SER A 268 -10.53 -36.77 71.53
CA SER A 268 -11.47 -37.83 71.95
C SER A 268 -10.78 -39.17 72.23
N ASN A 269 -9.72 -39.52 71.49
CA ASN A 269 -8.93 -40.72 71.74
C ASN A 269 -7.98 -40.57 72.94
N LYS A 270 -7.47 -39.35 73.21
CA LYS A 270 -6.72 -39.04 74.45
C LYS A 270 -7.58 -39.20 75.70
N LEU A 271 -8.89 -38.92 75.62
CA LEU A 271 -9.84 -39.23 76.70
C LEU A 271 -9.98 -40.75 76.90
N ILE A 272 -9.87 -41.56 75.85
CA ILE A 272 -10.00 -43.02 75.93
C ILE A 272 -8.73 -43.70 76.45
N GLU A 273 -7.53 -43.16 76.16
CA GLU A 273 -6.28 -43.69 76.72
C GLU A 273 -5.93 -43.11 78.09
N GLY A 274 -6.33 -41.86 78.38
CA GLY A 274 -6.19 -41.25 79.70
C GLY A 274 -7.02 -41.90 80.81
N ASP A 275 -8.15 -42.53 80.46
CA ASP A 275 -9.00 -43.25 81.43
C ASP A 275 -8.54 -44.70 81.71
N LYS A 276 -7.69 -45.29 80.85
CA LYS A 276 -7.08 -46.62 81.11
C LYS A 276 -6.06 -46.60 82.25
N GLY A 277 -5.62 -45.41 82.70
CA GLY A 277 -4.73 -45.23 83.84
C GLY A 277 -5.44 -44.95 85.17
N ARG A 278 -6.78 -44.90 85.23
CA ARG A 278 -7.50 -44.41 86.43
C ARG A 278 -8.67 -45.23 86.96
N SER A 279 -9.02 -46.38 86.39
CA SER A 279 -10.15 -47.18 86.91
C SER A 279 -9.83 -48.66 87.12
N SER A 280 -9.23 -49.02 88.26
CA SER A 280 -9.66 -50.16 89.10
C SER A 280 -8.70 -50.48 90.27
N HIS A 281 -8.82 -49.81 91.43
CA HIS A 281 -8.82 -50.45 92.77
C HIS A 281 -8.92 -49.42 93.90
N GLY A 282 -10.16 -49.19 94.36
CA GLY A 282 -10.47 -48.79 95.73
C GLY A 282 -11.66 -49.62 96.15
N GLY A 283 -11.48 -50.53 97.11
CA GLY A 283 -12.55 -51.45 97.50
C GLY A 283 -12.20 -52.64 98.40
N SER A 284 -11.20 -52.52 99.29
CA SER A 284 -11.10 -53.19 100.61
C SER A 284 -9.76 -52.84 101.24
#